data_AF-A0A7S1PDA7-F1
#
_entry.id   AF-A0A7S1PDA7-F1
#
_cell.length_a   1.000
_cell.length_b   1.000
_cell.length_c   1.000
_cell.angle_alpha   90.00
_cell.angle_beta   90.00
_cell.angle_gamma   90.00
#
_symmetry.space_group_name_H-M   'P 1'
#
loop_
_entity.id
_entity.type
_entity.pdbx_description
1 polymer ?
#
loop_
_entity_poly.entity_id
_entity_poly.type
_entity_poly.pdbx_seq_one_letter_code
_entity_poly.pdbx_strand_id
1 'polypeptide(L)'
;MAAAAPSSSAAAGPGPVAELPRQQAMSSLGQGRPTSPQELLPLLISKAARSNPTRRALIAQIANGPLTQQQLQLEHNKESITRTVVQRVKEHINRLLGDKGLEDIITVSTELTSLDLLLELAHFIENSGEWAGWKPIVRVARHKERVERLPIELVSADVEGVGSREVFDSRCEALRQLSIIGRHLGMTLERPSERRNIGEERLDGHRLTIRPLENLPARHAFRDGFDPANPVCEYRGDDFASICDAVLNWIRFGGSEVASHFVFQYNDPAGYARVRDLANQQPPVWNCRTISTSHQAAGFSLRVIVLHGDQPKHMFQAHIDIYSNPHNTQARLYTTEPPVVGVGAGRFPQTVGAARQVMGAGDAQLVFGGLLVP
;
A
#
# COMPACT_ATOMS: atom_id res chain seq x y z
N MET A 1 -18.51 48.56 44.48
CA MET A 1 -18.30 49.29 43.22
C MET A 1 -18.55 48.31 42.08
N ALA A 2 -19.69 48.45 41.41
CA ALA A 2 -20.14 47.59 40.33
C ALA A 2 -19.75 48.23 39.00
N ALA A 3 -19.15 47.46 38.10
CA ALA A 3 -18.87 47.88 36.73
C ALA A 3 -19.61 46.92 35.78
N ALA A 4 -20.57 47.49 35.06
CA ALA A 4 -21.40 46.84 34.06
C ALA A 4 -20.63 46.68 32.73
N ALA A 5 -20.84 45.56 32.04
CA ALA A 5 -20.39 45.33 30.67
C ALA A 5 -21.55 45.60 29.69
N PRO A 6 -21.30 46.19 28.51
CA PRO A 6 -22.37 46.46 27.56
C PRO A 6 -22.65 45.24 26.67
N SER A 7 -23.93 44.88 26.57
CA SER A 7 -24.47 44.01 25.53
C SER A 7 -24.55 44.78 24.22
N SER A 8 -23.99 44.22 23.14
CA SER A 8 -24.22 44.71 21.78
C SER A 8 -24.92 43.62 20.99
N SER A 9 -26.17 43.89 20.64
CA SER A 9 -27.03 43.08 19.79
C SER A 9 -26.86 43.55 18.36
N ALA A 10 -26.31 42.70 17.49
CA ALA A 10 -26.27 42.94 16.05
C ALA A 10 -27.25 41.98 15.37
N ALA A 11 -28.28 42.57 14.76
CA ALA A 11 -29.27 41.88 13.95
C ALA A 11 -28.62 41.32 12.67
N ALA A 12 -28.74 40.01 12.47
CA ALA A 12 -28.36 39.33 11.23
C ALA A 12 -29.46 39.56 10.17
N GLY A 13 -29.12 40.27 9.09
CA GLY A 13 -29.95 40.37 7.89
C GLY A 13 -29.97 39.04 7.10
N PRO A 14 -31.00 38.80 6.29
CA PRO A 14 -31.09 37.60 5.46
C PRO A 14 -30.03 37.64 4.35
N GLY A 15 -29.08 36.70 4.41
CA GLY A 15 -28.06 36.51 3.39
C GLY A 15 -28.65 35.98 2.07
N PRO A 16 -27.97 36.24 0.93
CA PRO A 16 -28.46 35.87 -0.39
C PRO A 16 -28.48 34.36 -0.58
N VAL A 17 -29.56 33.89 -1.22
CA VAL A 17 -29.75 32.51 -1.66
C VAL A 17 -28.59 32.12 -2.58
N ALA A 18 -27.79 31.15 -2.15
CA ALA A 18 -26.73 30.56 -2.96
C ALA A 18 -27.37 29.82 -4.15
N GLU A 19 -27.13 30.32 -5.36
CA GLU A 19 -27.44 29.65 -6.61
C GLU A 19 -26.73 28.28 -6.64
N LEU A 20 -27.53 27.24 -6.87
CA LEU A 20 -27.06 25.89 -7.18
C LEU A 20 -26.10 25.93 -8.38
N PRO A 21 -24.96 25.22 -8.34
CA PRO A 21 -24.06 25.14 -9.47
C PRO A 21 -24.79 24.47 -10.64
N ARG A 22 -24.96 25.24 -11.73
CA ARG A 22 -25.35 24.74 -13.04
C ARG A 22 -24.46 23.55 -13.40
N GLN A 23 -25.08 22.40 -13.63
CA GLN A 23 -24.42 21.25 -14.27
C GLN A 23 -23.78 21.71 -15.58
N GLN A 24 -22.45 21.80 -15.58
CA GLN A 24 -21.67 21.89 -16.81
C GLN A 24 -21.97 20.64 -17.63
N ALA A 25 -22.62 20.82 -18.78
CA ALA A 25 -22.71 19.80 -19.80
C ALA A 25 -21.28 19.35 -20.13
N MET A 26 -20.96 18.09 -19.84
CA MET A 26 -19.72 17.49 -20.26
C MET A 26 -19.65 17.59 -21.79
N SER A 27 -18.81 18.50 -22.28
CA SER A 27 -18.43 18.54 -23.68
C SER A 27 -17.89 17.16 -24.02
N SER A 28 -18.65 16.42 -24.82
CA SER A 28 -18.22 15.23 -25.52
C SER A 28 -16.94 15.57 -26.27
N LEU A 29 -15.80 15.24 -25.65
CA LEU A 29 -14.52 15.16 -26.34
C LEU A 29 -14.74 14.22 -27.51
N GLY A 30 -14.78 14.79 -28.71
CA GLY A 30 -14.80 14.02 -29.96
C GLY A 30 -13.55 13.16 -30.00
N GLN A 31 -13.65 11.94 -29.49
CA GLN A 31 -12.61 10.94 -29.63
C GLN A 31 -12.47 10.67 -31.12
N GLY A 32 -11.40 11.21 -31.71
CA GLY A 32 -11.02 10.92 -33.09
C GLY A 32 -11.01 9.41 -33.29
N ARG A 33 -11.76 8.94 -34.29
CA ARG A 33 -11.80 7.52 -34.63
C ARG A 33 -10.38 7.05 -34.92
N PRO A 34 -9.86 6.03 -34.23
CA PRO A 34 -8.52 5.50 -34.50
C PRO A 34 -8.43 5.14 -35.99
N THR A 35 -7.39 5.62 -36.67
CA THR A 35 -7.27 5.45 -38.13
C THR A 35 -6.28 4.36 -38.49
N SER A 36 -5.41 3.94 -37.56
CA SER A 36 -4.44 2.88 -37.79
C SER A 36 -4.79 1.57 -37.06
N PRO A 37 -4.50 0.39 -37.65
CA PRO A 37 -4.62 -0.90 -36.97
C PRO A 37 -3.81 -0.98 -35.67
N GLN A 38 -2.72 -0.22 -35.57
CA GLN A 38 -1.86 -0.18 -34.39
C GLN A 38 -2.51 0.56 -33.21
N GLU A 39 -3.35 1.57 -33.47
CA GLU A 39 -4.11 2.27 -32.43
C GLU A 39 -5.33 1.47 -31.93
N LEU A 40 -5.89 0.61 -32.80
CA LEU A 40 -7.04 -0.22 -32.44
C LEU A 40 -6.68 -1.36 -31.49
N LEU A 41 -5.46 -1.86 -31.53
CA LEU A 41 -5.08 -3.04 -30.75
C LEU A 41 -5.04 -2.77 -29.23
N PRO A 42 -4.43 -1.70 -28.71
CA PRO A 42 -4.51 -1.35 -27.29
C PRO A 42 -5.95 -1.18 -26.80
N LEU A 43 -6.81 -0.57 -27.64
CA LEU A 43 -8.24 -0.39 -27.33
C LEU A 43 -8.96 -1.74 -27.23
N LEU A 44 -8.69 -2.66 -28.15
CA LEU A 44 -9.25 -4.01 -28.12
C LEU A 44 -8.77 -4.81 -26.91
N ILE A 45 -7.48 -4.70 -26.54
CA ILE A 45 -6.92 -5.36 -25.35
C ILE A 45 -7.59 -4.84 -24.08
N SER A 46 -7.69 -3.52 -23.91
CA SER A 46 -8.37 -2.91 -22.76
C SER A 46 -9.85 -3.32 -22.73
N LYS A 47 -10.55 -3.32 -23.88
CA LYS A 47 -11.94 -3.78 -23.96
C LYS A 47 -12.09 -5.26 -23.60
N ALA A 48 -11.17 -6.11 -24.04
CA ALA A 48 -11.15 -7.53 -23.69
C ALA A 48 -10.90 -7.72 -22.20
N ALA A 49 -9.90 -7.05 -21.61
CA ALA A 49 -9.64 -7.08 -20.17
C ALA A 49 -10.89 -6.69 -19.35
N ARG A 50 -11.64 -5.67 -19.80
CA ARG A 50 -12.84 -5.18 -19.11
C ARG A 50 -14.12 -5.97 -19.36
N SER A 51 -14.19 -6.88 -20.32
CA SER A 51 -15.44 -7.53 -20.73
C SER A 51 -15.26 -9.02 -20.98
N ASN A 52 -15.82 -9.87 -20.11
CA ASN A 52 -15.78 -11.33 -20.26
C ASN A 52 -16.29 -11.82 -21.64
N PRO A 53 -17.42 -11.31 -22.19
CA PRO A 53 -17.83 -11.66 -23.54
C PRO A 53 -16.78 -11.27 -24.61
N THR A 54 -16.19 -10.08 -24.51
CA THR A 54 -15.17 -9.60 -25.46
C THR A 54 -13.88 -10.42 -25.36
N ARG A 55 -13.44 -10.73 -24.13
CA ARG A 55 -12.31 -11.62 -23.84
C ARG A 55 -12.50 -12.99 -24.48
N ARG A 56 -13.65 -13.63 -24.23
CA ARG A 56 -13.99 -14.93 -24.81
C ARG A 56 -14.03 -14.88 -26.34
N ALA A 57 -14.62 -13.83 -26.90
CA ALA A 57 -14.65 -13.64 -28.35
C ALA A 57 -13.25 -13.49 -28.95
N LEU A 58 -12.36 -12.69 -28.32
CA LEU A 58 -10.98 -12.50 -28.74
C LEU A 58 -10.19 -13.82 -28.69
N ILE A 59 -10.29 -14.56 -27.57
CA ILE A 59 -9.61 -15.86 -27.40
C ILE A 59 -10.14 -16.87 -28.43
N ALA A 60 -11.46 -16.95 -28.62
CA ALA A 60 -12.07 -17.84 -29.60
C ALA A 60 -11.66 -17.47 -31.04
N GLN A 61 -11.54 -16.18 -31.35
CA GLN A 61 -11.08 -15.71 -32.65
C GLN A 61 -9.61 -16.11 -32.92
N ILE A 62 -8.75 -16.06 -31.90
CA ILE A 62 -7.35 -16.48 -32.03
C ILE A 62 -7.23 -18.00 -32.17
N ALA A 63 -8.02 -18.77 -31.41
CA ALA A 63 -7.97 -20.23 -31.45
C ALA A 63 -8.61 -20.82 -32.72
N ASN A 64 -9.81 -20.33 -33.06
CA ASN A 64 -10.72 -20.96 -34.03
C ASN A 64 -11.05 -20.08 -35.24
N GLY A 65 -10.68 -18.80 -35.24
CA GLY A 65 -10.97 -17.90 -36.35
C GLY A 65 -10.32 -18.40 -37.65
N PRO A 66 -11.04 -18.33 -38.79
CA PRO A 66 -10.43 -18.59 -40.08
C PRO A 66 -9.30 -17.58 -40.30
N LEU A 67 -8.12 -18.06 -40.70
CA LEU A 67 -7.04 -17.18 -41.13
C LEU A 67 -7.54 -16.38 -42.32
N THR A 68 -7.42 -15.05 -42.25
CA THR A 68 -7.73 -14.21 -43.41
C THR A 68 -6.78 -14.56 -44.56
N GLN A 69 -7.24 -14.39 -45.80
CA GLN A 69 -6.41 -14.69 -46.98
C GLN A 69 -5.08 -13.92 -46.97
N GLN A 70 -5.08 -12.71 -46.39
CA GLN A 70 -3.89 -11.89 -46.16
C GLN A 70 -2.92 -12.51 -45.12
N GLN A 71 -3.43 -13.16 -44.07
CA GLN A 71 -2.60 -13.88 -43.09
C GLN A 71 -2.01 -15.16 -43.68
N LEU A 72 -2.76 -15.86 -44.54
CA LEU A 72 -2.26 -17.03 -45.28
C LEU A 72 -1.14 -16.64 -46.25
N GLN A 73 -1.21 -15.46 -46.86
CA GLN A 73 -0.16 -14.93 -47.75
C GLN A 73 1.11 -14.49 -47.01
N LEU A 74 1.02 -14.16 -45.72
CA LEU A 74 2.15 -13.72 -44.89
C LEU A 74 2.84 -14.87 -44.14
N GLU A 75 2.53 -16.13 -44.46
CA GLU A 75 2.99 -17.33 -43.74
C GLU A 75 2.76 -17.26 -42.21
N HIS A 76 1.81 -16.43 -41.77
CA HIS A 76 1.51 -16.28 -40.36
C HIS A 76 0.71 -17.50 -39.90
N ASN A 77 1.42 -18.48 -39.34
CA ASN A 77 0.78 -19.57 -38.63
C ASN A 77 0.11 -19.06 -37.34
N LYS A 78 -0.82 -19.85 -36.78
CA LYS A 78 -1.56 -19.49 -35.56
C LYS A 78 -0.64 -19.22 -34.36
N GLU A 79 0.53 -19.85 -34.32
CA GLU A 79 1.52 -19.65 -33.26
C GLU A 79 2.12 -18.24 -33.31
N SER A 80 2.47 -17.75 -34.51
CA SER A 80 2.98 -16.39 -34.72
C SER A 80 1.95 -15.33 -34.31
N ILE A 81 0.67 -15.54 -34.65
CA ILE A 81 -0.43 -14.65 -34.25
C ILE A 81 -0.56 -14.65 -32.72
N THR A 82 -0.61 -15.83 -32.09
CA THR A 82 -0.71 -15.95 -30.63
C THR A 82 0.46 -15.25 -29.93
N ARG A 83 1.70 -15.51 -30.35
CA ARG A 83 2.91 -14.87 -29.81
C ARG A 83 2.85 -13.35 -29.93
N THR A 84 2.41 -12.85 -31.09
CA THR A 84 2.25 -11.41 -31.33
C THR A 84 1.21 -10.79 -30.39
N VAL A 85 0.03 -11.41 -30.24
CA VAL A 85 -1.01 -10.90 -29.35
C VAL A 85 -0.56 -10.93 -27.89
N VAL A 86 0.03 -12.04 -27.44
CA VAL A 86 0.59 -12.18 -26.07
C VAL A 86 1.60 -11.06 -25.79
N GLN A 87 2.53 -10.84 -26.72
CA GLN A 87 3.54 -9.78 -26.59
C GLN A 87 2.90 -8.38 -26.48
N ARG A 88 1.87 -8.11 -27.28
CA ARG A 88 1.14 -6.83 -27.25
C ARG A 88 0.36 -6.63 -25.95
N VAL A 89 -0.20 -7.68 -25.36
CA VAL A 89 -0.83 -7.60 -24.04
C VAL A 89 0.23 -7.33 -22.96
N LYS A 90 1.40 -7.98 -23.01
CA LYS A 90 2.51 -7.68 -22.08
C LYS A 90 2.98 -6.23 -22.19
N GLU A 91 3.14 -5.71 -23.41
CA GLU A 91 3.46 -4.29 -23.64
C GLU A 91 2.40 -3.35 -23.05
N HIS A 92 1.12 -3.73 -23.14
CA HIS A 92 0.03 -2.97 -22.53
C HIS A 92 0.11 -2.99 -21.00
N ILE A 93 0.34 -4.15 -20.38
CA ILE A 93 0.51 -4.27 -18.93
C ILE A 93 1.73 -3.46 -18.46
N ASN A 94 2.87 -3.55 -19.16
CA ASN A 94 4.07 -2.79 -18.80
C ASN A 94 3.82 -1.28 -18.86
N ARG A 95 3.01 -0.80 -19.79
CA ARG A 95 2.58 0.61 -19.83
C ARG A 95 1.72 0.94 -18.60
N LEU A 96 0.74 0.12 -18.25
CA LEU A 96 -0.08 0.32 -17.05
C LEU A 96 0.75 0.34 -15.76
N LEU A 97 1.77 -0.53 -15.67
CA LEU A 97 2.72 -0.53 -14.55
C LEU A 97 3.53 0.78 -14.52
N GLY A 98 4.03 1.24 -15.67
CA GLY A 98 4.74 2.52 -15.81
C GLY A 98 3.88 3.74 -15.46
N ASP A 99 2.62 3.76 -15.91
CA ASP A 99 1.66 4.84 -15.60
C ASP A 99 1.38 4.94 -14.09
N LYS A 100 1.53 3.82 -13.35
CA LYS A 100 1.43 3.75 -11.88
C LYS A 100 2.78 3.90 -11.18
N GLY A 101 3.87 4.05 -11.93
CA GLY A 101 5.25 4.13 -11.45
C GLY A 101 5.73 2.86 -10.75
N LEU A 102 5.29 1.69 -11.19
CA LEU A 102 5.60 0.38 -10.59
C LEU A 102 6.72 -0.36 -11.32
N GLU A 103 7.37 0.23 -12.31
CA GLU A 103 8.40 -0.40 -13.12
C GLU A 103 9.62 -0.91 -12.32
N ASP A 104 9.90 -0.30 -11.17
CA ASP A 104 10.96 -0.75 -10.26
C ASP A 104 10.47 -1.69 -9.14
N ILE A 105 9.15 -1.93 -9.06
CA ILE A 105 8.50 -2.73 -8.02
C ILE A 105 7.93 -4.04 -8.58
N ILE A 106 7.35 -4.02 -9.78
CA ILE A 106 6.60 -5.13 -10.38
C ILE A 106 6.98 -5.26 -11.86
N THR A 107 7.14 -6.49 -12.33
CA THR A 107 7.29 -6.84 -13.74
C THR A 107 6.46 -8.08 -14.07
N VAL A 108 6.13 -8.27 -15.35
CA VAL A 108 5.40 -9.45 -15.83
C VAL A 108 6.39 -10.54 -16.21
N SER A 109 6.17 -11.77 -15.74
CA SER A 109 7.03 -12.90 -16.10
C SER A 109 7.08 -13.15 -17.60
N THR A 110 8.26 -13.55 -18.10
CA THR A 110 8.39 -14.07 -19.48
C THR A 110 7.59 -15.34 -19.69
N GLU A 111 7.47 -16.16 -18.64
CA GLU A 111 6.79 -17.45 -18.67
C GLU A 111 5.26 -17.34 -18.61
N LEU A 112 4.72 -16.18 -18.20
CA LEU A 112 3.28 -15.92 -18.24
C LEU A 112 2.84 -15.74 -19.70
N THR A 113 2.49 -16.84 -20.36
CA THR A 113 2.13 -16.91 -21.79
C THR A 113 0.65 -17.11 -22.04
N SER A 114 -0.12 -17.47 -21.00
CA SER A 114 -1.58 -17.59 -21.08
C SER A 114 -2.20 -16.22 -21.37
N LEU A 115 -2.75 -16.07 -22.57
CA LEU A 115 -3.46 -14.86 -22.98
C LEU A 115 -4.61 -14.52 -22.03
N ASP A 116 -5.28 -15.56 -21.53
CA ASP A 116 -6.41 -15.43 -20.63
C ASP A 116 -5.99 -14.78 -19.29
N LEU A 117 -4.94 -15.31 -18.65
CA LEU A 117 -4.37 -14.77 -17.42
C LEU A 117 -3.76 -13.37 -17.63
N LEU A 118 -3.14 -13.11 -18.79
CA LEU A 118 -2.61 -11.78 -19.10
C LEU A 118 -3.71 -10.72 -19.23
N LEU A 119 -4.86 -11.07 -19.83
CA LEU A 119 -6.01 -10.16 -19.89
C LEU A 119 -6.63 -9.92 -18.51
N GLU A 120 -6.64 -10.94 -17.64
CA GLU A 120 -7.02 -10.80 -16.23
C GLU A 120 -6.07 -9.87 -15.47
N LEU A 121 -4.76 -10.09 -15.60
CA LEU A 121 -3.76 -9.24 -14.97
C LEU A 121 -3.87 -7.78 -15.46
N ALA A 122 -4.11 -7.57 -16.75
CA ALA A 122 -4.35 -6.22 -17.27
C ALA A 122 -5.56 -5.55 -16.60
N HIS A 123 -6.67 -6.28 -16.41
CA HIS A 123 -7.84 -5.79 -15.66
C HIS A 123 -7.48 -5.47 -14.21
N PHE A 124 -6.77 -6.37 -13.53
CA PHE A 124 -6.39 -6.16 -12.13
C PHE A 124 -5.49 -4.94 -11.96
N ILE A 125 -4.44 -4.78 -12.78
CA ILE A 125 -3.57 -3.61 -12.71
C ILE A 125 -4.38 -2.34 -13.01
N GLU A 126 -5.18 -2.31 -14.08
CA GLU A 126 -5.99 -1.13 -14.44
C GLU A 126 -6.91 -0.67 -13.30
N ASN A 127 -7.52 -1.61 -12.56
CA ASN A 127 -8.53 -1.34 -11.53
C ASN A 127 -8.01 -1.42 -10.08
N SER A 128 -6.69 -1.55 -9.91
CA SER A 128 -6.02 -1.62 -8.60
C SER A 128 -5.82 -0.26 -7.91
N GLY A 129 -6.17 0.85 -8.57
CA GLY A 129 -6.02 2.20 -8.02
C GLY A 129 -4.56 2.68 -7.84
N GLU A 130 -4.30 3.52 -6.85
CA GLU A 130 -3.03 4.25 -6.61
C GLU A 130 -2.06 3.51 -5.68
N TRP A 131 -0.86 3.23 -6.19
CA TRP A 131 0.12 2.39 -5.49
C TRP A 131 1.13 3.14 -4.64
N ALA A 132 0.97 4.45 -4.46
CA ALA A 132 1.98 5.28 -3.80
C ALA A 132 2.34 4.78 -2.38
N GLY A 133 1.38 4.23 -1.63
CA GLY A 133 1.60 3.66 -0.29
C GLY A 133 2.33 2.31 -0.28
N TRP A 134 2.27 1.53 -1.36
CA TRP A 134 2.84 0.17 -1.40
C TRP A 134 4.30 0.12 -1.80
N LYS A 135 4.78 1.04 -2.64
CA LYS A 135 6.20 1.03 -3.09
C LYS A 135 7.18 1.05 -1.90
N PRO A 136 6.98 1.91 -0.88
CA PRO A 136 7.79 1.88 0.34
C PRO A 136 7.75 0.54 1.07
N ILE A 137 6.56 -0.05 1.23
CA ILE A 137 6.35 -1.30 1.95
C ILE A 137 7.05 -2.47 1.27
N VAL A 138 6.94 -2.56 -0.07
CA VAL A 138 7.62 -3.60 -0.85
C VAL A 138 9.14 -3.49 -0.75
N ARG A 139 9.70 -2.27 -0.73
CA ARG A 139 11.14 -2.07 -0.55
C ARG A 139 11.61 -2.47 0.85
N VAL A 140 10.83 -2.15 1.88
CA VAL A 140 11.07 -2.63 3.25
C VAL A 140 11.05 -4.17 3.29
N ALA A 141 10.07 -4.80 2.64
CA ALA A 141 9.98 -6.26 2.55
C ALA A 141 11.19 -6.90 1.86
N ARG A 142 11.72 -6.27 0.80
CA ARG A 142 12.97 -6.69 0.14
C ARG A 142 14.15 -6.68 1.10
N HIS A 143 14.30 -5.63 1.91
CA HIS A 143 15.39 -5.58 2.88
C HIS A 143 15.25 -6.59 4.02
N LYS A 144 14.04 -7.09 4.28
CA LYS A 144 13.74 -8.14 5.26
C LYS A 144 13.79 -9.54 4.67
N GLU A 145 14.29 -9.69 3.45
CA GLU A 145 14.38 -10.98 2.73
C GLU A 145 13.02 -11.68 2.56
N ARG A 146 11.92 -10.92 2.66
CA ARG A 146 10.56 -11.42 2.38
C ARG A 146 10.27 -11.43 0.89
N VAL A 147 10.76 -10.39 0.21
CA VAL A 147 10.79 -10.32 -1.25
C VAL A 147 12.21 -10.61 -1.70
N GLU A 148 12.38 -11.66 -2.51
CA GLU A 148 13.70 -12.11 -2.98
C GLU A 148 14.39 -11.06 -3.84
N ARG A 149 13.67 -10.45 -4.79
CA ARG A 149 14.20 -9.46 -5.72
C ARG A 149 13.17 -8.43 -6.15
N LEU A 150 13.65 -7.25 -6.53
CA LEU A 150 12.86 -6.22 -7.19
C LEU A 150 13.39 -5.98 -8.62
N PRO A 151 12.49 -5.76 -9.60
CA PRO A 151 11.02 -5.83 -9.49
C PRO A 151 10.52 -7.26 -9.21
N ILE A 152 9.39 -7.37 -8.49
CA ILE A 152 8.65 -8.61 -8.26
C ILE A 152 8.15 -9.13 -9.60
N GLU A 153 8.46 -10.38 -9.92
CA GLU A 153 7.99 -11.01 -11.14
C GLU A 153 6.63 -11.68 -10.91
N LEU A 154 5.59 -11.16 -11.55
CA LEU A 154 4.24 -11.73 -11.49
C LEU A 154 4.13 -12.95 -12.41
N VAL A 155 3.75 -14.08 -11.81
CA VAL A 155 3.54 -15.37 -12.47
C VAL A 155 2.05 -15.76 -12.48
N SER A 156 1.71 -16.90 -13.10
CA SER A 156 0.33 -17.38 -13.17
C SER A 156 -0.33 -17.53 -11.80
N ALA A 157 0.43 -18.05 -10.83
CA ALA A 157 -0.06 -18.26 -9.47
C ALA A 157 -0.46 -16.95 -8.75
N ASP A 158 0.12 -15.81 -9.13
CA ASP A 158 -0.25 -14.51 -8.57
C ASP A 158 -1.60 -14.05 -9.13
N VAL A 159 -1.81 -14.22 -10.44
CA VAL A 159 -3.08 -13.88 -11.11
C VAL A 159 -4.22 -14.77 -10.59
N GLU A 160 -3.97 -16.07 -10.48
CA GLU A 160 -4.95 -17.04 -9.95
C GLU A 160 -5.26 -16.77 -8.47
N GLY A 161 -4.24 -16.38 -7.68
CA GLY A 161 -4.36 -16.08 -6.26
C GLY A 161 -5.23 -14.85 -5.95
N VAL A 162 -5.39 -13.93 -6.90
CA VAL A 162 -6.29 -12.77 -6.76
C VAL A 162 -7.75 -13.22 -6.57
N GLY A 163 -8.13 -14.34 -7.19
CA GLY A 163 -9.49 -14.87 -7.21
C GLY A 163 -10.32 -14.33 -8.38
N SER A 164 -11.65 -14.46 -8.27
CA SER A 164 -12.54 -14.01 -9.34
C SER A 164 -12.55 -12.48 -9.47
N ARG A 165 -12.90 -12.01 -10.66
CA ARG A 165 -13.04 -10.58 -10.93
C ARG A 165 -14.04 -9.90 -9.98
N GLU A 166 -15.14 -10.57 -9.66
CA GLU A 166 -16.15 -10.05 -8.74
C GLU A 166 -15.61 -9.92 -7.30
N VAL A 167 -14.76 -10.86 -6.88
CA VAL A 167 -14.07 -10.78 -5.58
C VAL A 167 -13.09 -9.62 -5.57
N PHE A 168 -12.30 -9.46 -6.63
CA PHE A 168 -11.37 -8.34 -6.77
C PHE A 168 -12.10 -6.98 -6.81
N ASP A 169 -13.11 -6.83 -7.66
CA ASP A 169 -13.86 -5.59 -7.85
C ASP A 169 -14.66 -5.21 -6.58
N SER A 170 -15.03 -6.17 -5.73
CA SER A 170 -15.69 -5.89 -4.44
C SER A 170 -14.74 -5.51 -3.29
N ARG A 171 -13.43 -5.64 -3.47
CA ARG A 171 -12.42 -5.20 -2.48
C ARG A 171 -12.20 -3.69 -2.55
N CYS A 172 -11.80 -3.09 -1.42
CA CYS A 172 -11.20 -1.76 -1.42
C CYS A 172 -9.84 -1.78 -2.13
N GLU A 173 -9.34 -0.60 -2.49
CA GLU A 173 -8.14 -0.45 -3.29
C GLU A 173 -6.92 -1.14 -2.67
N ALA A 174 -6.64 -0.90 -1.38
CA ALA A 174 -5.51 -1.51 -0.69
C ALA A 174 -5.58 -3.06 -0.70
N LEU A 175 -6.77 -3.66 -0.60
CA LEU A 175 -6.93 -5.12 -0.70
C LEU A 175 -6.76 -5.64 -2.13
N ARG A 176 -7.17 -4.87 -3.15
CA ARG A 176 -6.89 -5.21 -4.54
C ARG A 176 -5.38 -5.25 -4.80
N GLN A 177 -4.66 -4.24 -4.32
CA GLN A 177 -3.20 -4.17 -4.43
C GLN A 177 -2.54 -5.33 -3.69
N LEU A 178 -2.94 -5.57 -2.43
CA LEU A 178 -2.45 -6.69 -1.64
C LEU A 178 -2.76 -8.05 -2.29
N SER A 179 -3.90 -8.22 -2.96
CA SER A 179 -4.22 -9.48 -3.63
C SER A 179 -3.26 -9.83 -4.77
N ILE A 180 -2.60 -8.82 -5.37
CA ILE A 180 -1.63 -9.01 -6.45
C ILE A 180 -0.24 -9.32 -5.91
N ILE A 181 0.19 -8.65 -4.83
CA ILE A 181 1.57 -8.78 -4.31
C ILE A 181 1.70 -9.57 -3.01
N GLY A 182 0.59 -9.97 -2.38
CA GLY A 182 0.57 -10.56 -1.05
C GLY A 182 1.45 -11.81 -0.93
N ARG A 183 1.38 -12.70 -1.93
CA ARG A 183 2.20 -13.91 -1.99
C ARG A 183 3.70 -13.61 -1.89
N HIS A 184 4.16 -12.57 -2.59
CA HIS A 184 5.56 -12.14 -2.59
C HIS A 184 5.96 -11.42 -1.30
N LEU A 185 5.01 -10.91 -0.53
CA LEU A 185 5.23 -10.39 0.82
C LEU A 185 5.27 -11.50 1.88
N GLY A 186 5.06 -12.76 1.49
CA GLY A 186 4.87 -13.88 2.42
C GLY A 186 3.55 -13.79 3.18
N MET A 187 2.53 -13.21 2.55
CA MET A 187 1.19 -13.04 3.09
C MET A 187 0.14 -13.72 2.21
N THR A 188 -0.80 -14.41 2.83
CA THR A 188 -1.90 -15.07 2.14
C THR A 188 -3.21 -14.33 2.42
N LEU A 189 -3.78 -13.69 1.40
CA LEU A 189 -5.08 -13.04 1.47
C LEU A 189 -6.17 -13.98 0.94
N GLU A 190 -7.09 -14.37 1.81
CA GLU A 190 -8.15 -15.33 1.50
C GLU A 190 -9.53 -14.73 1.75
N ARG A 191 -10.49 -15.14 0.92
CA ARG A 191 -11.92 -14.93 1.17
C ARG A 191 -12.62 -16.29 1.11
N PRO A 192 -12.76 -17.01 2.24
CA PRO A 192 -13.32 -18.34 2.26
C PRO A 192 -14.74 -18.38 1.69
N SER A 193 -15.01 -19.39 0.85
CA SER A 193 -16.35 -19.62 0.28
C SER A 193 -17.25 -20.47 1.18
N GLU A 194 -16.77 -20.92 2.35
CA GLU A 194 -17.51 -21.81 3.24
C GLU A 194 -18.68 -21.10 3.92
N ARG A 195 -19.80 -21.83 4.08
CA ARG A 195 -21.10 -21.33 4.54
C ARG A 195 -21.09 -20.48 5.81
N ARG A 196 -20.15 -20.70 6.73
CA ARG A 196 -20.14 -19.99 8.02
C ARG A 196 -19.52 -18.59 7.96
N ASN A 197 -18.64 -18.33 7.00
CA ASN A 197 -17.82 -17.11 6.95
C ASN A 197 -17.79 -16.49 5.53
N ILE A 198 -18.90 -16.59 4.78
CA ILE A 198 -18.95 -16.09 3.40
C ILE A 198 -18.67 -14.58 3.40
N GLY A 199 -17.63 -14.19 2.65
CA GLY A 199 -17.28 -12.79 2.42
C GLY A 199 -16.32 -12.18 3.45
N GLU A 200 -15.86 -12.95 4.44
CA GLU A 200 -14.87 -12.49 5.39
C GLU A 200 -13.46 -12.53 4.78
N GLU A 201 -12.73 -11.42 4.86
CA GLU A 201 -11.31 -11.37 4.47
C GLU A 201 -10.45 -11.95 5.58
N ARG A 202 -9.44 -12.74 5.19
CA ARG A 202 -8.45 -13.31 6.10
C ARG A 202 -7.05 -13.03 5.58
N LEU A 203 -6.16 -12.63 6.47
CA LEU A 203 -4.74 -12.41 6.20
C LEU A 203 -3.94 -13.40 7.05
N ASP A 204 -3.18 -14.28 6.40
CA ASP A 204 -2.43 -15.37 7.04
C ASP A 204 -3.30 -16.25 7.95
N GLY A 205 -4.52 -16.56 7.49
CA GLY A 205 -5.49 -17.37 8.24
C GLY A 205 -6.20 -16.63 9.38
N HIS A 206 -5.82 -15.39 9.70
CA HIS A 206 -6.48 -14.57 10.70
C HIS A 206 -7.52 -13.65 10.08
N ARG A 207 -8.63 -13.43 10.79
CA ARG A 207 -9.67 -12.49 10.39
C ARG A 207 -9.10 -11.08 10.20
N LEU A 208 -9.41 -10.46 9.07
CA LEU A 208 -9.14 -9.07 8.76
C LEU A 208 -10.48 -8.33 8.64
N THR A 209 -10.85 -7.58 9.68
CA THR A 209 -12.14 -6.87 9.70
C THR A 209 -11.95 -5.46 9.17
N ILE A 210 -12.50 -5.17 7.98
CA ILE A 210 -12.51 -3.81 7.44
C ILE A 210 -13.58 -2.98 8.16
N ARG A 211 -13.20 -1.84 8.73
CA ARG A 211 -14.11 -0.93 9.45
C ARG A 211 -14.44 0.28 8.58
N PRO A 212 -15.64 0.33 7.96
CA PRO A 212 -16.05 1.53 7.24
C PRO A 212 -16.30 2.69 8.23
N LEU A 213 -16.25 3.92 7.74
CA LEU A 213 -16.30 5.14 8.57
C LEU A 213 -17.55 5.21 9.47
N GLU A 214 -18.70 4.77 8.95
CA GLU A 214 -19.97 4.70 9.67
C GLU A 214 -19.95 3.72 10.85
N ASN A 215 -19.08 2.70 10.81
CA ASN A 215 -18.94 1.70 11.87
C ASN A 215 -17.82 2.04 12.87
N LEU A 216 -17.03 3.09 12.60
CA LEU A 216 -16.04 3.58 13.56
C LEU A 216 -16.75 4.34 14.69
N PRO A 217 -16.41 4.10 15.97
CA PRO A 217 -16.85 4.95 17.07
C PRO A 217 -16.58 6.43 16.82
N ALA A 218 -17.43 7.33 17.33
CA ALA A 218 -17.28 8.77 17.12
C ALA A 218 -15.94 9.34 17.63
N ARG A 219 -15.33 8.69 18.64
CA ARG A 219 -14.03 9.06 19.22
C ARG A 219 -12.92 8.07 18.87
N HIS A 220 -13.07 7.35 17.75
CA HIS A 220 -12.05 6.42 17.28
C HIS A 220 -10.79 7.18 16.83
N ALA A 221 -9.61 6.71 17.23
CA ALA A 221 -8.33 7.42 17.01
C ALA A 221 -8.03 7.70 15.53
N PHE A 222 -8.51 6.84 14.63
CA PHE A 222 -8.28 6.94 13.18
C PHE A 222 -9.46 7.50 12.40
N ARG A 223 -10.49 8.05 13.07
CA ARG A 223 -11.68 8.55 12.37
C ARG A 223 -11.36 9.76 11.48
N ASP A 224 -10.56 10.71 11.99
CA ASP A 224 -10.27 11.97 11.31
C ASP A 224 -9.35 11.81 10.08
N GLY A 225 -8.55 10.74 10.05
CA GLY A 225 -7.65 10.39 8.94
C GLY A 225 -8.18 9.27 8.05
N PHE A 226 -9.48 8.96 8.11
CA PHE A 226 -10.06 7.83 7.38
C PHE A 226 -9.93 7.99 5.86
N ASP A 227 -9.42 6.96 5.21
CA ASP A 227 -9.32 6.85 3.75
C ASP A 227 -10.15 5.65 3.25
N PRO A 228 -11.20 5.84 2.43
CA PRO A 228 -11.98 4.72 1.90
C PRO A 228 -11.19 3.79 0.96
N ALA A 229 -10.12 4.26 0.32
CA ALA A 229 -9.26 3.43 -0.52
C ALA A 229 -8.37 2.48 0.31
N ASN A 230 -7.99 2.92 1.51
CA ASN A 230 -7.17 2.19 2.45
C ASN A 230 -7.74 2.31 3.88
N PRO A 231 -8.90 1.68 4.14
CA PRO A 231 -9.69 1.91 5.34
C PRO A 231 -9.03 1.35 6.60
N VAL A 232 -9.48 1.86 7.75
CA VAL A 232 -9.19 1.30 9.08
C VAL A 232 -9.57 -0.19 9.10
N CYS A 233 -8.72 -1.01 9.70
CA CYS A 233 -8.98 -2.44 9.84
C CYS A 233 -8.61 -2.96 11.23
N GLU A 234 -9.29 -4.02 11.66
CA GLU A 234 -8.90 -4.80 12.83
C GLU A 234 -8.17 -6.07 12.35
N TYR A 235 -6.97 -6.30 12.88
CA TYR A 235 -6.18 -7.50 12.58
C TYR A 235 -5.53 -8.02 13.87
N ARG A 236 -5.77 -9.30 14.19
CA ARG A 236 -5.29 -9.96 15.43
C ARG A 236 -5.66 -9.21 16.73
N GLY A 237 -6.77 -8.49 16.74
CA GLY A 237 -7.27 -7.74 17.90
C GLY A 237 -6.72 -6.31 18.02
N ASP A 238 -5.85 -5.89 17.10
CA ASP A 238 -5.36 -4.51 17.01
C ASP A 238 -6.14 -3.76 15.92
N ASP A 239 -6.56 -2.53 16.21
CA ASP A 239 -7.04 -1.62 15.17
C ASP A 239 -5.84 -0.91 14.52
N PHE A 240 -5.74 -0.97 13.20
CA PHE A 240 -4.73 -0.28 12.41
C PHE A 240 -5.36 0.92 11.69
N ALA A 241 -4.59 2.00 11.54
CA ALA A 241 -5.06 3.18 10.80
C ALA A 241 -5.42 2.87 9.35
N SER A 242 -4.79 1.83 8.77
CA SER A 242 -5.02 1.39 7.41
C SER A 242 -4.62 -0.08 7.19
N ILE A 243 -4.97 -0.66 6.03
CA ILE A 243 -4.55 -2.01 5.64
C ILE A 243 -3.04 -2.04 5.37
N CYS A 244 -2.52 -1.00 4.73
CA CYS A 244 -1.08 -0.82 4.54
C CYS A 244 -0.32 -0.79 5.88
N ASP A 245 -0.89 -0.17 6.92
CA ASP A 245 -0.31 -0.14 8.26
C ASP A 245 -0.25 -1.56 8.85
N ALA A 246 -1.34 -2.32 8.77
CA ALA A 246 -1.37 -3.72 9.22
C ALA A 246 -0.28 -4.57 8.54
N VAL A 247 -0.10 -4.38 7.24
CA VAL A 247 0.92 -5.10 6.45
C VAL A 247 2.33 -4.65 6.80
N LEU A 248 2.59 -3.34 6.90
CA LEU A 248 3.90 -2.83 7.30
C LEU A 248 4.27 -3.28 8.72
N ASN A 249 3.32 -3.30 9.65
CA ASN A 249 3.50 -3.79 11.00
C ASN A 249 3.94 -5.26 11.06
N TRP A 250 3.45 -6.07 10.12
CA TRP A 250 3.88 -7.46 9.99
C TRP A 250 5.26 -7.58 9.34
N ILE A 251 5.51 -6.84 8.26
CA ILE A 251 6.76 -6.91 7.50
C ILE A 251 7.96 -6.47 8.33
N ARG A 252 7.78 -5.57 9.31
CA ARG A 252 8.88 -5.02 10.12
C ARG A 252 9.68 -6.08 10.88
N PHE A 253 9.05 -7.22 11.22
CA PHE A 253 9.67 -8.26 12.05
C PHE A 253 10.94 -8.82 11.41
N GLY A 254 11.99 -8.98 12.24
CA GLY A 254 13.32 -9.44 11.85
C GLY A 254 14.38 -8.32 11.88
N GLY A 255 15.63 -8.66 11.60
CA GLY A 255 16.77 -7.74 11.72
C GLY A 255 17.42 -7.73 13.12
N SER A 256 18.41 -6.86 13.29
CA SER A 256 19.15 -6.70 14.55
C SER A 256 18.64 -5.49 15.33
N GLU A 257 18.48 -5.65 16.64
CA GLU A 257 18.25 -4.52 17.55
C GLU A 257 19.54 -3.71 17.72
N VAL A 258 19.46 -2.41 17.47
CA VAL A 258 20.57 -1.45 17.57
C VAL A 258 20.57 -0.76 18.92
N ALA A 259 19.40 -0.33 19.38
CA ALA A 259 19.19 0.32 20.67
C ALA A 259 17.76 0.09 21.17
N SER A 260 17.59 0.04 22.48
CA SER A 260 16.29 -0.09 23.14
C SER A 260 16.28 0.78 24.38
N HIS A 261 15.30 1.66 24.49
CA HIS A 261 15.15 2.58 25.60
C HIS A 261 13.74 2.44 26.18
N PHE A 262 13.69 2.01 27.44
CA PHE A 262 12.45 1.82 28.18
C PHE A 262 12.32 2.94 29.21
N VAL A 263 11.21 3.66 29.16
CA VAL A 263 11.02 4.89 29.93
C VAL A 263 9.73 4.81 30.75
N PHE A 264 9.85 5.05 32.04
CA PHE A 264 8.72 5.26 32.95
C PHE A 264 8.52 6.75 33.20
N GLN A 265 7.26 7.17 33.29
CA GLN A 265 6.90 8.58 33.51
C GLN A 265 7.58 9.19 34.75
N TYR A 266 7.75 8.42 35.83
CA TYR A 266 8.33 8.91 37.08
C TYR A 266 9.86 8.96 37.08
N ASN A 267 10.52 8.22 36.19
CA ASN A 267 11.99 8.18 36.11
C ASN A 267 12.53 9.21 35.12
N ASP A 268 11.90 9.33 33.96
CA ASP A 268 12.27 10.29 32.92
C ASP A 268 10.98 10.81 32.25
N PRO A 269 10.36 11.86 32.84
CA PRO A 269 9.10 12.40 32.35
C PRO A 269 9.23 13.04 30.97
N ALA A 270 10.41 13.57 30.63
CA ALA A 270 10.65 14.23 29.35
C ALA A 270 10.76 13.20 28.21
N GLY A 271 11.55 12.14 28.40
CA GLY A 271 11.62 11.02 27.46
C GLY A 271 10.28 10.31 27.31
N TYR A 272 9.58 10.05 28.42
CA TYR A 272 8.24 9.46 28.40
C TYR A 272 7.25 10.29 27.56
N ALA A 273 7.18 11.60 27.83
CA ALA A 273 6.28 12.51 27.11
C ALA A 273 6.62 12.51 25.61
N ARG A 274 7.91 12.63 25.25
CA ARG A 274 8.31 12.69 23.84
C ARG A 274 8.00 11.39 23.08
N VAL A 275 8.32 10.22 23.66
CA VAL A 275 8.03 8.93 23.01
C VAL A 275 6.52 8.71 22.88
N ARG A 276 5.74 9.11 23.89
CA ARG A 276 4.27 9.07 23.83
C ARG A 276 3.70 10.02 22.77
N ASP A 277 4.25 11.22 22.63
CA ASP A 277 3.86 12.16 21.58
C ASP A 277 4.12 11.56 20.19
N LEU A 278 5.29 10.96 19.98
CA LEU A 278 5.64 10.29 18.72
C LEU A 278 4.67 9.13 18.40
N ALA A 279 4.23 8.38 19.40
CA ALA A 279 3.23 7.31 19.21
C ALA A 279 1.90 7.87 18.66
N ASN A 280 1.48 9.05 19.12
CA ASN A 280 0.18 9.65 18.80
C ASN A 280 0.22 10.73 17.70
N GLN A 281 1.41 11.15 17.25
CA GLN A 281 1.59 12.23 16.28
C GLN A 281 0.99 11.85 14.92
N GLN A 282 0.29 12.77 14.23
CA GLN A 282 -0.16 12.48 12.86
C GLN A 282 1.05 12.40 11.90
N PRO A 283 1.08 11.43 10.96
CA PRO A 283 2.09 11.40 9.91
C PRO A 283 2.15 12.72 9.10
N PRO A 284 3.33 13.14 8.61
CA PRO A 284 4.64 12.49 8.75
C PRO A 284 5.32 12.76 10.11
N VAL A 285 6.22 11.88 10.51
CA VAL A 285 7.09 12.06 11.69
C VAL A 285 8.54 12.15 11.19
N TRP A 286 9.25 13.22 11.54
CA TRP A 286 10.60 13.50 11.01
C TRP A 286 10.69 13.49 9.47
N ASN A 287 9.62 13.89 8.79
CA ASN A 287 9.45 13.76 7.33
C ASN A 287 9.43 12.31 6.79
N CYS A 288 9.48 11.29 7.66
CA CYS A 288 9.21 9.91 7.29
C CYS A 288 7.71 9.73 7.02
N ARG A 289 7.39 9.19 5.85
CA ARG A 289 6.00 8.93 5.41
C ARG A 289 5.60 7.47 5.56
N THR A 290 6.57 6.57 5.58
CA THR A 290 6.36 5.14 5.73
C THR A 290 6.21 4.80 7.21
N ILE A 291 4.97 4.88 7.67
CA ILE A 291 4.59 4.74 9.08
C ILE A 291 3.46 3.72 9.17
N SER A 292 3.49 2.90 10.23
CA SER A 292 2.33 2.11 10.65
C SER A 292 1.92 2.55 12.04
N THR A 293 0.61 2.72 12.27
CA THR A 293 0.05 3.03 13.58
C THR A 293 -1.07 2.03 13.92
N SER A 294 -0.98 1.41 15.09
CA SER A 294 -2.03 0.55 15.62
C SER A 294 -2.34 0.84 17.08
N HIS A 295 -3.61 0.64 17.45
CA HIS A 295 -4.14 0.86 18.77
C HIS A 295 -4.80 -0.43 19.26
N GLN A 296 -4.58 -0.77 20.52
CA GLN A 296 -5.32 -1.83 21.20
C GLN A 296 -6.34 -1.24 22.17
N ALA A 297 -7.30 -2.07 22.55
CA ALA A 297 -8.10 -1.84 23.75
C ALA A 297 -7.18 -1.56 24.97
N ALA A 298 -7.63 -0.70 25.88
CA ALA A 298 -6.88 -0.22 27.06
C ALA A 298 -5.77 0.82 26.79
N GLY A 299 -5.72 1.42 25.60
CA GLY A 299 -4.87 2.59 25.35
C GLY A 299 -3.40 2.26 25.10
N PHE A 300 -3.12 1.02 24.66
CA PHE A 300 -1.82 0.71 24.08
C PHE A 300 -1.79 1.21 22.65
N SER A 301 -0.69 1.86 22.29
CA SER A 301 -0.40 2.27 20.93
C SER A 301 0.94 1.69 20.51
N LEU A 302 0.99 1.27 19.26
CA LEU A 302 2.16 0.75 18.61
C LEU A 302 2.38 1.53 17.33
N ARG A 303 3.61 1.96 17.12
CA ARG A 303 4.00 2.69 15.92
C ARG A 303 5.28 2.15 15.35
N VAL A 304 5.34 2.14 14.02
CA VAL A 304 6.53 1.81 13.24
C VAL A 304 6.88 3.05 12.43
N ILE A 305 8.12 3.51 12.51
CA ILE A 305 8.62 4.63 11.70
C ILE A 305 9.83 4.15 10.91
N VAL A 306 9.71 4.04 9.59
CA VAL A 306 10.83 3.66 8.73
C VAL A 306 11.71 4.89 8.48
N LEU A 307 12.96 4.80 8.95
CA LEU A 307 13.97 5.85 8.83
C LEU A 307 14.78 5.69 7.54
N HIS A 308 14.97 4.46 7.10
CA HIS A 308 15.76 4.09 5.93
C HIS A 308 15.29 2.73 5.37
N GLY A 309 15.52 2.47 4.09
CA GLY A 309 15.08 1.24 3.40
C GLY A 309 13.80 1.37 2.54
N ASP A 310 13.15 2.53 2.48
CA ASP A 310 11.93 2.73 1.69
C ASP A 310 12.14 3.41 0.31
N GLN A 311 13.39 3.68 -0.06
CA GLN A 311 13.80 4.27 -1.34
C GLN A 311 14.67 3.30 -2.15
N PRO A 312 14.67 3.38 -3.50
CA PRO A 312 15.36 2.40 -4.37
C PRO A 312 16.87 2.24 -4.10
N LYS A 313 17.53 3.29 -3.62
CA LYS A 313 18.99 3.33 -3.42
C LYS A 313 19.41 2.97 -1.99
N HIS A 314 18.45 2.77 -1.08
CA HIS A 314 18.79 2.37 0.28
C HIS A 314 19.36 0.95 0.26
N MET A 315 20.47 0.75 0.97
CA MET A 315 21.19 -0.54 0.99
C MET A 315 20.79 -1.43 2.16
N PHE A 316 20.18 -0.85 3.19
CA PHE A 316 19.67 -1.52 4.38
C PHE A 316 18.39 -0.82 4.83
N GLN A 317 17.65 -1.48 5.71
CA GLN A 317 16.44 -0.96 6.32
C GLN A 317 16.72 -0.59 7.77
N ALA A 318 16.20 0.56 8.21
CA ALA A 318 16.18 0.95 9.61
C ALA A 318 14.80 1.46 9.98
N HIS A 319 14.26 1.01 11.11
CA HIS A 319 13.00 1.51 11.64
C HIS A 319 13.02 1.60 13.16
N ILE A 320 12.13 2.43 13.68
CA ILE A 320 11.83 2.52 15.10
C ILE A 320 10.48 1.88 15.37
N ASP A 321 10.46 1.00 16.35
CA ASP A 321 9.25 0.54 17.01
C ASP A 321 9.02 1.38 18.26
N ILE A 322 7.84 1.99 18.36
CA ILE A 322 7.38 2.70 19.54
C ILE A 322 6.20 1.95 20.13
N TYR A 323 6.33 1.60 21.40
CA TYR A 323 5.24 1.06 22.22
C TYR A 323 4.91 2.10 23.28
N SER A 324 3.65 2.45 23.45
CA SER A 324 3.21 3.41 24.47
C SER A 324 1.94 2.93 25.16
N ASN A 325 1.95 3.00 26.49
CA ASN A 325 0.79 2.77 27.35
C ASN A 325 0.75 3.84 28.46
N PRO A 326 -0.30 3.86 29.31
CA PRO A 326 -0.44 4.90 30.34
C PRO A 326 0.70 4.99 31.36
N HIS A 327 1.54 3.97 31.51
CA HIS A 327 2.54 3.88 32.59
C HIS A 327 3.99 3.91 32.09
N ASN A 328 4.24 3.43 30.88
CA ASN A 328 5.57 3.40 30.28
C ASN A 328 5.52 3.52 28.76
N THR A 329 6.67 3.87 28.20
CA THR A 329 6.92 3.89 26.77
C THR A 329 8.22 3.16 26.48
N GLN A 330 8.30 2.55 25.31
CA GLN A 330 9.50 1.91 24.82
C GLN A 330 9.76 2.30 23.37
N ALA A 331 11.00 2.70 23.07
CA ALA A 331 11.48 2.89 21.71
C ALA A 331 12.57 1.86 21.42
N ARG A 332 12.49 1.18 20.27
CA ARG A 332 13.50 0.23 19.80
C ARG A 332 13.90 0.55 18.38
N LEU A 333 15.20 0.66 18.11
CA LEU A 333 15.76 0.85 16.78
C LEU A 333 16.21 -0.50 16.24
N TYR A 334 15.71 -0.87 15.07
CA TYR A 334 16.05 -2.11 14.37
C TYR A 334 16.71 -1.81 13.03
N THR A 335 17.58 -2.72 12.58
CA THR A 335 18.27 -2.61 11.29
C THR A 335 18.46 -3.94 10.56
N THR A 336 18.68 -3.87 9.25
CA THR A 336 19.22 -4.96 8.42
C THR A 336 20.66 -4.70 7.95
N GLU A 337 21.29 -3.63 8.44
CA GLU A 337 22.73 -3.39 8.26
C GLU A 337 23.54 -4.56 8.84
N PRO A 338 24.48 -5.17 8.08
CA PRO A 338 25.38 -6.18 8.62
C PRO A 338 26.23 -5.60 9.76
N PRO A 339 26.37 -6.30 10.91
CA PRO A 339 27.13 -5.78 12.02
C PRO A 339 28.63 -5.68 11.69
N VAL A 340 29.27 -4.62 12.14
CA VAL A 340 30.73 -4.47 12.18
C VAL A 340 31.29 -4.80 13.57
N VAL A 341 32.62 -4.81 13.70
CA VAL A 341 33.31 -4.94 15.00
C VAL A 341 32.93 -3.76 15.89
N GLY A 342 32.40 -4.05 17.08
CA GLY A 342 31.96 -3.04 18.04
C GLY A 342 31.02 -3.63 19.10
N VAL A 343 30.50 -2.78 19.97
CA VAL A 343 29.49 -3.14 20.98
C VAL A 343 28.26 -2.24 20.87
N GLY A 344 27.09 -2.79 21.19
CA GLY A 344 25.81 -2.06 21.12
C GLY A 344 25.56 -1.40 19.76
N ALA A 345 25.15 -0.13 19.79
CA ALA A 345 24.86 0.66 18.60
C ALA A 345 26.09 0.88 17.69
N GLY A 346 27.30 0.83 18.24
CA GLY A 346 28.55 0.96 17.49
C GLY A 346 28.79 -0.17 16.47
N ARG A 347 28.04 -1.27 16.55
CA ARG A 347 28.03 -2.34 15.55
C ARG A 347 27.30 -1.98 14.26
N PHE A 348 26.51 -0.90 14.25
CA PHE A 348 25.64 -0.51 13.14
C PHE A 348 25.78 0.99 12.79
N PRO A 349 26.98 1.44 12.39
CA PRO A 349 27.30 2.84 12.25
C PRO A 349 26.43 3.56 11.20
N GLN A 350 26.03 2.89 10.10
CA GLN A 350 25.20 3.53 9.08
C GLN A 350 23.78 3.78 9.60
N THR A 351 23.24 2.84 10.36
CA THR A 351 21.92 2.96 11.00
C THR A 351 21.91 4.09 12.03
N VAL A 352 22.93 4.15 12.89
CA VAL A 352 23.06 5.25 13.88
C VAL A 352 23.16 6.60 13.16
N GLY A 353 23.93 6.68 12.08
CA GLY A 353 24.04 7.87 11.23
C GLY A 353 22.68 8.30 10.65
N ALA A 354 21.96 7.37 10.04
CA ALA A 354 20.64 7.63 9.45
C ALA A 354 19.62 8.09 10.51
N ALA A 355 19.57 7.42 11.67
CA ALA A 355 18.66 7.78 12.75
C ALA A 355 18.93 9.20 13.27
N ARG A 356 20.19 9.56 13.50
CA ARG A 356 20.57 10.91 13.94
C ARG A 356 20.24 11.98 12.91
N GLN A 357 20.48 11.69 11.63
CA GLN A 357 20.18 12.62 10.55
C GLN A 357 18.69 12.92 10.46
N VAL A 358 17.85 11.88 10.58
CA VAL A 358 16.39 12.01 10.47
C VAL A 358 15.79 12.65 11.72
N MET A 359 16.16 12.18 12.91
CA MET A 359 15.58 12.63 14.18
C MET A 359 16.14 13.98 14.66
N GLY A 360 17.39 14.27 14.33
CA GLY A 360 18.15 15.34 14.97
C GLY A 360 18.65 14.95 16.37
N ALA A 361 19.63 15.71 16.88
CA ALA A 361 20.31 15.37 18.14
C ALA A 361 19.38 15.38 19.36
N GLY A 362 18.44 16.34 19.42
CA GLY A 362 17.51 16.48 20.54
C GLY A 362 16.58 15.28 20.68
N ASP A 363 15.89 14.89 19.61
CA ASP A 363 15.00 13.73 19.64
C ASP A 363 15.77 12.42 19.79
N ALA A 364 16.95 12.27 19.17
CA ALA A 364 17.77 11.09 19.38
C ALA A 364 18.14 10.91 20.87
N GLN A 365 18.45 12.00 21.58
CA GLN A 365 18.74 11.98 23.01
C GLN A 365 17.50 11.63 23.84
N LEU A 366 16.36 12.27 23.57
CA LEU A 366 15.12 12.04 24.34
C LEU A 366 14.54 10.63 24.10
N VAL A 367 14.59 10.14 22.86
CA VAL A 367 14.01 8.84 22.50
C VAL A 367 14.90 7.68 22.96
N PHE A 368 16.23 7.81 22.85
CA PHE A 368 17.16 6.71 23.12
C PHE A 368 18.12 6.93 24.30
N GLY A 369 17.96 7.99 25.10
CA GLY A 369 18.74 8.18 26.34
C GLY A 369 20.25 8.28 26.12
N GLY A 370 20.71 8.70 24.94
CA GLY A 370 22.13 8.75 24.58
C GLY A 370 22.73 7.42 24.10
N LEU A 371 21.94 6.35 23.95
CA LEU A 371 22.41 5.06 23.43
C LEU A 371 22.88 5.11 21.97
N LEU A 372 22.57 6.20 21.27
CA LEU A 372 23.05 6.44 19.91
C LEU A 372 24.34 7.28 19.87
N VAL A 373 24.99 7.58 21.00
CA VAL A 373 26.28 8.29 21.08
C VAL A 373 27.45 7.35 20.72
N PRO A 374 28.47 7.78 19.95
CA PRO A 374 29.56 6.91 19.50
C PRO A 374 30.44 6.44 20.66
#